data_AF-A0A9X8CH03-F1
#
_entry.id   AF-A0A9X8CH03-F1
#
_cell.length_a   1.000
_cell.length_b   1.000
_cell.length_c   1.000
_cell.angle_alpha   90.00
_cell.angle_beta   90.00
_cell.angle_gamma   90.00
#
_symmetry.space_group_name_H-M   'P 1'
#
loop_
_entity.id
_entity.type
_entity.pdbx_description
1 polymer ?
#
loop_
_entity_poly.entity_id
_entity_poly.type
_entity_poly.pdbx_seq_one_letter_code
_entity_poly.pdbx_strand_id
1 'polypeptide(L)'
;MYKFILIIFAFILCIISYFLSKKQKALLVVFTEKNQPILKKFSISLLLLAIIGIIIGLFFATKLTSLVFIIIVLCVSAVFSVILSQNIH
;
A
#
# COMPACT_ATOMS: atom_id res chain seq x y z
N MET A 1 -21.37 3.80 -7.54
CA MET A 1 -20.59 4.57 -6.54
C MET A 1 -19.40 3.78 -6.00
N TYR A 2 -19.60 2.57 -5.43
CA TYR A 2 -18.51 1.75 -4.87
C TYR A 2 -17.35 1.45 -5.83
N LYS A 3 -17.65 1.18 -7.11
CA LYS A 3 -16.66 1.00 -8.20
C LYS A 3 -15.66 2.16 -8.28
N PHE A 4 -16.17 3.38 -8.37
CA PHE A 4 -15.34 4.59 -8.47
C PHE A 4 -14.51 4.81 -7.21
N ILE A 5 -15.08 4.58 -6.03
CA ILE A 5 -14.36 4.70 -4.76
C ILE A 5 -13.18 3.71 -4.70
N LEU A 6 -13.41 2.45 -5.10
CA LEU A 6 -12.38 1.41 -5.15
C LEU A 6 -11.24 1.77 -6.11
N ILE A 7 -11.59 2.29 -7.30
CA ILE A 7 -10.63 2.71 -8.31
C ILE A 7 -9.81 3.91 -7.82
N ILE A 8 -10.45 4.92 -7.25
CA ILE A 8 -9.76 6.08 -6.66
C ILE A 8 -8.83 5.63 -5.54
N PHE A 9 -9.29 4.75 -4.66
CA PHE A 9 -8.48 4.22 -3.57
C PHE A 9 -7.27 3.44 -4.09
N ALA A 10 -7.45 2.58 -5.08
CA ALA A 10 -6.36 1.86 -5.73
C ALA A 10 -5.36 2.82 -6.41
N PHE A 11 -5.84 3.93 -6.98
CA PHE A 11 -5.00 4.97 -7.56
C PHE A 11 -4.14 5.67 -6.50
N ILE A 12 -4.73 5.97 -5.34
CA ILE A 12 -4.00 6.51 -4.18
C ILE A 12 -2.92 5.54 -3.72
N LEU A 13 -3.24 4.24 -3.60
CA LEU A 13 -2.22 3.23 -3.28
C LEU A 13 -1.08 3.20 -4.29
N CYS A 14 -1.38 3.36 -5.57
CA CYS A 14 -0.37 3.39 -6.63
C CYS A 14 0.58 4.59 -6.47
N ILE A 15 0.03 5.78 -6.14
CA ILE A 15 0.82 6.99 -5.84
C ILE A 15 1.71 6.76 -4.61
N ILE A 16 1.16 6.19 -3.54
CA ILE A 16 1.91 5.92 -2.30
C ILE A 16 3.04 4.92 -2.57
N SER A 17 2.74 3.83 -3.28
CA SER A 17 3.73 2.82 -3.67
C SER A 17 4.86 3.43 -4.50
N TYR A 18 4.51 4.24 -5.51
CA TYR A 18 5.47 4.95 -6.36
C TYR A 18 6.36 5.89 -5.55
N PHE A 19 5.76 6.66 -4.65
CA PHE A 19 6.49 7.57 -3.78
C PHE A 19 7.48 6.81 -2.90
N LEU A 20 7.03 5.74 -2.24
CA LEU A 20 7.90 4.89 -1.41
C LEU A 20 9.03 4.25 -2.20
N SER A 21 8.79 3.85 -3.45
CA SER A 21 9.84 3.26 -4.30
C SER A 21 10.88 4.29 -4.73
N LYS A 22 10.45 5.49 -5.12
CA LYS A 22 11.32 6.49 -5.77
C LYS A 22 12.02 7.42 -4.78
N LYS A 23 11.41 7.65 -3.62
CA LYS A 23 11.92 8.56 -2.58
C LYS A 23 12.61 7.85 -1.43
N GLN A 24 13.08 6.61 -1.63
CA GLN A 24 13.82 5.83 -0.61
C GLN A 24 14.98 6.62 0.00
N LYS A 25 15.73 7.41 -0.78
CA LYS A 25 16.82 8.24 -0.27
C LYS A 25 16.35 9.42 0.59
N ALA A 26 15.21 10.03 0.27
CA ALA A 26 14.63 11.11 1.09
C ALA A 26 14.04 10.54 2.40
N LEU A 27 13.55 9.32 2.35
CA LEU A 27 13.05 8.57 3.50
C LEU A 27 14.17 8.12 4.45
N LEU A 28 15.46 8.17 4.02
CA LEU A 28 16.60 7.90 4.91
C LEU A 28 16.72 8.89 6.07
N VAL A 29 16.19 10.11 5.91
CA VAL A 29 16.15 11.13 6.97
C VAL A 29 15.29 10.67 8.15
N VAL A 30 14.33 9.76 7.90
CA VAL A 30 13.39 9.24 8.89
C VAL A 30 13.66 7.76 9.22
N PHE A 31 14.26 7.00 8.31
CA PHE A 31 14.45 5.56 8.43
C PHE A 31 15.90 5.15 8.13
N THR A 32 16.54 4.40 9.02
CA THR A 32 17.90 3.85 8.85
C THR A 32 18.03 3.00 7.57
N GLU A 33 19.25 2.88 7.03
CA GLU A 33 19.53 2.06 5.83
C GLU A 33 19.04 0.61 5.95
N LYS A 34 19.00 0.05 7.17
CA LYS A 34 18.41 -1.27 7.46
C LYS A 34 16.95 -1.40 7.03
N ASN A 35 16.20 -0.29 6.93
CA ASN A 35 14.79 -0.29 6.57
C ASN A 35 14.53 -0.15 5.07
N GLN A 36 15.55 0.22 4.28
CA GLN A 36 15.49 0.27 2.82
C GLN A 36 14.89 -1.00 2.18
N PRO A 37 15.35 -2.23 2.50
CA PRO A 37 14.77 -3.45 1.93
C PRO A 37 13.31 -3.66 2.35
N ILE A 38 12.94 -3.25 3.57
CA ILE A 38 11.59 -3.35 4.11
C ILE A 38 10.66 -2.38 3.36
N LEU A 39 11.06 -1.10 3.22
CA LEU A 39 10.35 -0.10 2.43
C LEU A 39 10.15 -0.53 0.97
N LYS A 40 11.17 -1.13 0.37
CA LYS A 40 11.10 -1.62 -1.01
C LYS A 40 10.10 -2.77 -1.15
N LYS A 41 10.13 -3.75 -0.24
CA LYS A 41 9.15 -4.85 -0.21
C LYS A 41 7.73 -4.34 -0.03
N PHE A 42 7.53 -3.34 0.82
CA PHE A 42 6.21 -2.76 1.06
C PHE A 42 5.69 -1.93 -0.10
N SER A 43 6.54 -1.15 -0.75
CA SER A 43 6.19 -0.49 -2.01
C SER A 43 5.67 -1.50 -3.04
N ILE A 44 6.38 -2.62 -3.22
CA ILE A 44 5.96 -3.70 -4.13
C ILE A 44 4.62 -4.31 -3.68
N SER A 45 4.44 -4.59 -2.38
CA SER A 45 3.19 -5.12 -1.83
C SER A 45 2.01 -4.17 -2.08
N LEU A 46 2.17 -2.87 -1.81
CA LEU A 46 1.15 -1.86 -2.09
C LEU A 46 0.83 -1.75 -3.59
N LEU A 47 1.84 -1.89 -4.46
CA LEU A 47 1.63 -1.88 -5.91
C LEU A 47 0.79 -3.07 -6.36
N LEU A 48 1.09 -4.25 -5.80
CA LEU A 48 0.36 -5.49 -6.07
C LEU A 48 -1.09 -5.37 -5.59
N LEU A 49 -1.31 -4.82 -4.39
CA LEU A 49 -2.64 -4.52 -3.85
C LEU A 49 -3.37 -3.49 -4.71
N ALA A 50 -2.70 -2.46 -5.24
CA ALA A 50 -3.30 -1.48 -6.13
C ALA A 50 -3.80 -2.13 -7.44
N ILE A 51 -2.99 -2.99 -8.06
CA ILE A 51 -3.38 -3.72 -9.27
C ILE A 51 -4.60 -4.62 -8.98
N ILE A 52 -4.57 -5.38 -7.89
CA ILE A 52 -5.70 -6.21 -7.46
C ILE A 52 -6.95 -5.35 -7.23
N GLY A 53 -6.80 -4.20 -6.57
CA GLY A 53 -7.89 -3.25 -6.32
C GLY A 53 -8.51 -2.70 -7.60
N ILE A 54 -7.71 -2.42 -8.63
CA ILE A 54 -8.20 -1.99 -9.95
C ILE A 54 -9.00 -3.11 -10.61
N ILE A 55 -8.50 -4.35 -10.60
CA ILE A 55 -9.18 -5.52 -11.19
C ILE A 55 -10.51 -5.77 -10.47
N ILE A 56 -10.52 -5.78 -9.14
CA ILE A 56 -11.74 -5.95 -8.34
C ILE A 56 -12.71 -4.79 -8.60
N GLY A 57 -12.21 -3.55 -8.68
CA GLY A 57 -13.00 -2.35 -8.97
C GLY A 57 -13.71 -2.39 -10.32
N LEU A 58 -13.07 -2.96 -11.34
CA LEU A 58 -13.63 -3.07 -12.70
C LEU A 58 -14.66 -4.20 -12.83
N PHE A 59 -14.31 -5.41 -12.33
CA PHE A 59 -15.08 -6.62 -12.64
C PHE A 59 -15.96 -7.14 -11.48
N PHE A 60 -15.55 -6.95 -10.23
CA PHE A 60 -16.15 -7.63 -9.07
C PHE A 60 -16.58 -6.69 -7.93
N ALA A 61 -16.75 -5.41 -8.24
CA ALA A 61 -17.03 -4.39 -7.23
C ALA A 61 -18.44 -4.52 -6.66
N THR A 62 -18.50 -5.10 -5.46
CA THR A 62 -19.68 -5.21 -4.61
C THR A 62 -19.35 -4.59 -3.25
N LYS A 63 -20.38 -4.33 -2.42
CA LYS A 63 -20.18 -3.78 -1.07
C LYS A 63 -19.24 -4.66 -0.25
N LEU A 64 -19.46 -5.99 -0.28
CA LEU A 64 -18.68 -6.94 0.50
C LEU A 64 -17.23 -7.03 0.02
N THR A 65 -17.00 -7.16 -1.30
CA THR A 65 -15.65 -7.23 -1.87
C THR A 65 -14.84 -5.95 -1.62
N SER A 66 -15.49 -4.80 -1.70
CA SER A 66 -14.85 -3.51 -1.38
C SER A 66 -14.40 -3.45 0.08
N LEU A 67 -15.26 -3.91 1.00
CA LEU A 67 -15.00 -3.85 2.44
C LEU A 67 -13.88 -4.83 2.84
N VAL A 68 -13.91 -6.05 2.29
CA VAL A 68 -12.83 -7.05 2.45
C VAL A 68 -11.50 -6.53 1.91
N PHE A 69 -11.51 -5.93 0.71
CA PHE A 69 -10.30 -5.37 0.12
C PHE A 69 -9.67 -4.27 1.00
N ILE A 70 -10.49 -3.35 1.51
CA ILE A 70 -10.03 -2.28 2.41
C ILE A 70 -9.44 -2.86 3.70
N ILE A 71 -10.08 -3.89 4.30
CA ILE A 71 -9.55 -4.56 5.48
C ILE A 71 -8.17 -5.18 5.20
N ILE A 72 -8.00 -5.86 4.07
CA ILE A 72 -6.71 -6.46 3.69
C ILE A 72 -5.64 -5.37 3.56
N VAL A 73 -5.95 -4.27 2.88
CA VAL A 73 -5.04 -3.13 2.73
C VAL A 73 -4.63 -2.55 4.09
N LEU A 74 -5.59 -2.39 5.00
CA LEU A 74 -5.33 -1.90 6.36
C LEU A 74 -4.45 -2.85 7.16
N CYS A 75 -4.72 -4.16 7.11
CA CYS A 75 -3.89 -5.17 7.79
C CYS A 75 -2.44 -5.15 7.28
N VAL A 76 -2.25 -5.13 5.96
CA VAL A 76 -0.91 -5.07 5.35
C VAL A 76 -0.19 -3.78 5.77
N SER A 77 -0.89 -2.65 5.78
CA SER A 77 -0.34 -1.35 6.19
C SER A 77 0.02 -1.32 7.68
N ALA A 78 -0.81 -1.91 8.54
CA ALA A 78 -0.58 -2.00 9.98
C ALA A 78 0.65 -2.87 10.29
N VAL A 79 0.74 -4.06 9.70
CA VAL A 79 1.89 -4.95 9.84
C VAL A 79 3.17 -4.24 9.41
N PHE A 80 3.13 -3.54 8.28
CA PHE A 80 4.26 -2.75 7.83
C PHE A 80 4.64 -1.65 8.80
N SER A 81 3.67 -0.90 9.32
CA SER A 81 3.92 0.17 10.29
C SER A 81 4.60 -0.35 11.56
N VAL A 82 4.21 -1.53 12.04
CA VAL A 82 4.83 -2.18 13.21
C VAL A 82 6.27 -2.57 12.91
N ILE A 83 6.51 -3.27 11.79
CA ILE A 83 7.85 -3.71 11.40
C ILE A 83 8.77 -2.50 11.19
N LEU A 84 8.24 -1.43 10.59
CA LEU A 84 8.98 -0.21 10.36
C LEU A 84 9.35 0.46 11.68
N SER A 85 8.39 0.60 12.60
CA SER A 85 8.60 1.19 13.92
C SER A 85 9.66 0.47 14.75
N GLN A 86 9.76 -0.86 14.64
CA GLN A 86 10.76 -1.65 15.38
C GLN A 86 12.20 -1.37 14.96
N ASN A 87 12.41 -0.79 13.78
CA ASN A 87 13.73 -0.55 13.21
C ASN A 87 14.06 0.96 13.08
N ILE A 88 13.39 1.85 13.83
CA ILE A 88 13.67 3.31 13.86
C ILE A 88 14.80 3.66 14.87
N HIS A 89 15.39 2.67 15.54
CA HIS A 89 16.53 2.88 16.46
C HIS A 89 17.89 3.02 15.77
#